data_AF-A0A317H5Z7-F1
#
_entry.id   AF-A0A317H5Z7-F1
#
_cell.length_a   1.000
_cell.length_b   1.000
_cell.length_c   1.000
_cell.angle_alpha   90.00
_cell.angle_beta   90.00
_cell.angle_gamma   90.00
#
_symmetry.space_group_name_H-M   'P 1'
#
loop_
_entity.id
_entity.type
_entity.pdbx_description
1 polymer ?
#
loop_
_entity_poly.entity_id
_entity_poly.type
_entity_poly.pdbx_seq_one_letter_code
_entity_poly.pdbx_strand_id
1 'polypeptide(L)'
;MAKASRAFAPDEPVLGVPGAGESSGVLGSGLRRRRQQRAENPRAVIGGNYPPEPMSGPNLRPDEVEEPESEYGPFQGPVGEYERMSTRMPTGKGAKEDWKEGNLIVNTDVMKEDPKFWKKITDTIRSYPNLTAEEKAKEDDEVARLFKEHGISNFHFLADLLHPEVREESREWYPGGHHIISERAARDFRIPMHSATGLYSGQSPQKDWHMNVSLGDRAGHIIFNAGGERLTQPMIDKFIEIQKNKAAEQAKKDKKKPPSEESLRMRARLKQEDDELLKWLDQTRGLTLNEQLQNLYDKITSGESNDVDLKRIGAWVRLFDEVHHDPRYAIIHPRGHYIDFATTIAGKHARRAWGSNLEAGSGVAAAILKGDRHAIRILLGGKHKVPSFDSNLGNPWHPAGDVTGDTHAGAGFFLRPLPAAHKHIGQMFTGPPRTALHGLSGWYGILADAIREASGHRGWRPSEGQGVFWGGARGLFPEWTKSKKIQNDIEKMWRERGSKTQREVQEQIYMHLFDLAQQRAARLKRPGEAWEPGGVGLPEWYGLHKNPNLHWDFFLPEEVRRRRRR
;
A
#
# COMPACT_ATOMS: atom_id res chain seq x y z
N MET A 1 0.02 14.75 -35.87
CA MET A 1 1.29 14.01 -36.03
C MET A 1 1.32 12.88 -35.01
N ALA A 2 1.02 11.67 -35.49
CA ALA A 2 0.87 10.45 -34.69
C ALA A 2 2.24 9.87 -34.28
N LYS A 3 2.34 9.30 -33.08
CA LYS A 3 3.46 8.41 -32.68
C LYS A 3 2.92 7.12 -32.06
N ALA A 4 2.85 6.13 -32.96
CA ALA A 4 3.14 4.71 -32.85
C ALA A 4 3.11 4.03 -31.46
N SER A 5 2.08 3.21 -31.31
CA SER A 5 2.09 1.92 -30.63
C SER A 5 3.20 1.00 -31.16
N ARG A 6 3.87 0.25 -30.28
CA ARG A 6 4.77 -0.85 -30.66
C ARG A 6 4.11 -2.18 -30.31
N ALA A 7 3.70 -2.90 -31.34
CA ALA A 7 3.45 -4.34 -31.30
C ALA A 7 4.79 -5.08 -31.49
N PHE A 8 4.96 -6.20 -30.80
CA PHE A 8 6.01 -7.18 -31.10
C PHE A 8 5.37 -8.29 -31.96
N ALA A 9 5.99 -8.59 -33.10
CA ALA A 9 5.66 -9.74 -33.95
C ALA A 9 6.80 -10.78 -33.87
N PRO A 10 6.50 -12.08 -34.07
CA PRO A 10 7.45 -13.18 -33.88
C PRO A 10 7.99 -13.74 -35.22
N ASP A 11 9.19 -14.33 -35.19
CA ASP A 11 9.73 -15.17 -36.27
C ASP A 11 9.81 -16.65 -35.80
N GLU A 12 8.80 -17.44 -36.21
CA GLU A 12 8.78 -18.74 -36.95
C GLU A 12 10.04 -19.68 -37.09
N PRO A 13 9.92 -20.98 -37.55
CA PRO A 13 9.17 -22.13 -36.98
C PRO A 13 9.83 -23.55 -37.17
N VAL A 14 9.07 -24.61 -36.79
CA VAL A 14 9.00 -26.02 -37.32
C VAL A 14 9.87 -27.15 -36.72
N LEU A 15 9.16 -28.21 -36.26
CA LEU A 15 9.23 -29.67 -36.58
C LEU A 15 8.66 -30.43 -35.36
N GLY A 16 7.72 -31.38 -35.35
CA GLY A 16 6.90 -32.10 -36.32
C GLY A 16 6.41 -33.41 -35.64
N VAL A 17 5.10 -33.52 -35.35
CA VAL A 17 4.10 -34.66 -35.43
C VAL A 17 4.56 -36.15 -35.25
N PRO A 18 3.71 -37.20 -35.02
CA PRO A 18 2.37 -37.42 -34.36
C PRO A 18 2.30 -38.61 -33.34
N GLY A 19 1.14 -38.80 -32.70
CA GLY A 19 0.63 -40.13 -32.31
C GLY A 19 -0.36 -40.08 -31.13
N ALA A 20 -1.68 -40.05 -31.33
CA ALA A 20 -2.60 -41.19 -31.53
C ALA A 20 -2.96 -41.94 -30.23
N GLY A 21 -4.26 -42.07 -29.93
CA GLY A 21 -4.76 -43.04 -28.96
C GLY A 21 -6.09 -42.69 -28.28
N GLU A 22 -7.20 -42.90 -28.98
CA GLU A 22 -8.53 -43.05 -28.39
C GLU A 22 -8.57 -44.23 -27.40
N SER A 23 -9.42 -44.16 -26.37
CA SER A 23 -10.51 -45.12 -26.20
C SER A 23 -11.31 -44.92 -24.91
N SER A 24 -12.62 -44.98 -25.14
CA SER A 24 -13.75 -45.05 -24.25
C SER A 24 -13.83 -46.35 -23.43
N GLY A 25 -14.32 -46.24 -22.20
CA GLY A 25 -15.56 -46.91 -21.83
C GLY A 25 -15.52 -48.13 -20.89
N VAL A 26 -16.55 -48.14 -20.02
CA VAL A 26 -17.40 -49.30 -19.64
C VAL A 26 -17.25 -49.84 -18.19
N LEU A 27 -18.27 -49.48 -17.41
CA LEU A 27 -19.11 -50.26 -16.47
C LEU A 27 -18.49 -51.05 -15.29
N GLY A 28 -19.14 -50.90 -14.13
CA GLY A 28 -19.58 -52.10 -13.40
C GLY A 28 -19.71 -52.03 -11.89
N SER A 29 -20.88 -51.58 -11.42
CA SER A 29 -21.70 -52.19 -10.35
C SER A 29 -21.22 -52.19 -8.89
N GLY A 30 -22.12 -51.73 -8.01
CA GLY A 30 -21.96 -51.87 -6.55
C GLY A 30 -23.13 -51.31 -5.73
N LEU A 31 -24.36 -51.58 -6.15
CA LEU A 31 -25.60 -51.25 -5.42
C LEU A 31 -25.64 -51.85 -4.00
N ARG A 32 -25.88 -51.02 -2.97
CA ARG A 32 -26.78 -51.38 -1.86
C ARG A 32 -27.72 -50.22 -1.48
N ARG A 33 -29.00 -50.49 -1.69
CA ARG A 33 -30.22 -49.74 -1.29
C ARG A 33 -30.35 -49.68 0.24
N ARG A 34 -30.97 -48.69 0.88
CA ARG A 34 -32.43 -48.37 1.04
C ARG A 34 -32.44 -47.19 2.05
N ARG A 35 -33.35 -46.21 2.10
CA ARG A 35 -34.83 -46.19 2.03
C ARG A 35 -35.22 -44.69 1.98
N GLN A 36 -35.84 -44.20 0.89
CA GLN A 36 -37.26 -43.83 0.80
C GLN A 36 -37.83 -42.99 1.96
N GLN A 37 -38.10 -41.71 1.67
CA GLN A 37 -39.41 -41.10 1.90
C GLN A 37 -39.76 -40.21 0.70
N ARG A 38 -41.05 -40.23 0.35
CA ARG A 38 -41.64 -39.80 -0.91
C ARG A 38 -42.59 -38.65 -0.61
N ALA A 39 -42.54 -37.64 -1.48
CA ALA A 39 -43.60 -36.71 -1.87
C ALA A 39 -44.15 -35.77 -0.80
N GLU A 40 -44.06 -34.46 -1.07
CA GLU A 40 -45.22 -33.66 -1.48
C GLU A 40 -44.75 -32.35 -2.13
N ASN A 41 -45.33 -32.04 -3.28
CA ASN A 41 -45.20 -30.77 -3.98
C ASN A 41 -46.62 -30.18 -4.07
N PRO A 42 -46.83 -28.95 -3.60
CA PRO A 42 -47.84 -28.13 -4.23
C PRO A 42 -47.31 -26.75 -4.61
N ARG A 43 -47.41 -26.49 -5.92
CA ARG A 43 -47.79 -25.24 -6.59
C ARG A 43 -47.03 -23.95 -6.26
N ALA A 44 -46.40 -23.47 -7.33
CA ALA A 44 -46.13 -22.09 -7.70
C ALA A 44 -46.96 -21.01 -6.98
N VAL A 45 -46.23 -20.06 -6.37
CA VAL A 45 -46.65 -18.67 -6.23
C VAL A 45 -45.54 -17.82 -6.87
N ILE A 46 -45.88 -17.16 -7.97
CA ILE A 46 -45.11 -16.05 -8.55
C ILE A 46 -45.50 -14.80 -7.78
N GLY A 47 -44.51 -14.03 -7.32
CA GLY A 47 -44.72 -12.64 -6.90
C GLY A 47 -43.93 -12.24 -5.66
N GLY A 48 -42.74 -11.68 -5.86
CA GLY A 48 -41.98 -11.02 -4.81
C GLY A 48 -40.55 -10.76 -5.25
N ASN A 49 -40.31 -9.63 -5.90
CA ASN A 49 -38.97 -9.05 -6.03
C ASN A 49 -38.43 -8.78 -4.62
N TYR A 50 -37.71 -9.74 -4.06
CA TYR A 50 -36.72 -9.47 -3.03
C TYR A 50 -35.38 -9.26 -3.73
N PRO A 51 -34.66 -8.15 -3.48
CA PRO A 51 -33.25 -8.10 -3.85
C PRO A 51 -32.55 -9.31 -3.20
N PRO A 52 -31.56 -9.93 -3.87
CA PRO A 52 -30.76 -10.96 -3.21
C PRO A 52 -30.25 -10.39 -1.89
N GLU A 53 -30.37 -11.17 -0.82
CA GLU A 53 -29.74 -10.83 0.46
C GLU A 53 -28.26 -10.48 0.19
N PRO A 54 -27.71 -9.45 0.87
CA PRO A 54 -26.31 -9.11 0.69
C PRO A 54 -25.47 -10.37 0.92
N MET A 55 -24.72 -10.78 -0.11
CA MET A 55 -23.70 -11.81 0.04
C MET A 55 -22.88 -11.47 1.27
N SER A 56 -22.77 -12.42 2.21
CA SER A 56 -21.95 -12.29 3.41
C SER A 56 -20.55 -11.81 3.00
N GLY A 57 -20.28 -10.53 3.22
CA GLY A 57 -19.05 -9.90 2.77
C GLY A 57 -17.86 -10.32 3.65
N PRO A 58 -16.61 -10.07 3.21
CA PRO A 58 -15.37 -10.44 3.92
C PRO A 58 -15.13 -9.67 5.23
N ASN A 59 -16.14 -8.98 5.76
CA ASN A 59 -16.08 -8.21 7.00
C ASN A 59 -16.62 -9.00 8.20
N LEU A 60 -16.84 -10.30 8.07
CA LEU A 60 -17.17 -11.13 9.21
C LEU A 60 -16.01 -11.06 10.20
N ARG A 61 -16.40 -10.87 11.46
CA ARG A 61 -15.53 -11.04 12.60
C ARG A 61 -14.90 -12.45 12.54
N PRO A 62 -13.62 -12.65 12.86
CA PRO A 62 -13.05 -14.00 12.95
C PRO A 62 -13.90 -14.92 13.86
N ASP A 63 -14.54 -14.35 14.89
CA ASP A 63 -15.47 -15.03 15.80
C ASP A 63 -16.83 -15.44 15.19
N GLU A 64 -17.15 -14.97 13.98
CA GLU A 64 -18.35 -15.39 13.22
C GLU A 64 -18.04 -16.54 12.23
N VAL A 65 -16.76 -16.91 12.10
CA VAL A 65 -16.35 -18.16 11.47
C VAL A 65 -16.13 -19.13 12.62
N GLU A 66 -16.91 -20.21 12.70
CA GLU A 66 -16.58 -21.30 13.64
C GLU A 66 -15.12 -21.68 13.42
N GLU A 67 -14.26 -21.44 14.42
CA GLU A 67 -12.89 -21.91 14.39
C GLU A 67 -12.96 -23.44 14.34
N PRO A 68 -12.55 -24.11 13.25
CA PRO A 68 -12.26 -25.52 13.39
C PRO A 68 -11.11 -25.61 14.38
N GLU A 69 -11.34 -26.28 15.51
CA GLU A 69 -10.28 -26.65 16.45
C GLU A 69 -9.12 -27.23 15.63
N SER A 70 -7.99 -26.54 15.73
CA SER A 70 -6.75 -26.84 15.02
C SER A 70 -6.21 -28.19 15.50
N GLU A 71 -6.61 -29.28 14.83
CA GLU A 71 -5.84 -30.54 14.84
C GLU A 71 -4.56 -30.44 13.98
N TYR A 72 -4.39 -29.33 13.26
CA TYR A 72 -3.18 -29.02 12.50
C TYR A 72 -2.63 -27.69 13.01
N GLY A 73 -1.45 -27.73 13.62
CA GLY A 73 -0.67 -26.55 14.02
C GLY A 73 -0.41 -25.59 12.84
N PRO A 74 0.31 -24.47 13.04
CA PRO A 74 0.57 -23.52 11.97
C PRO A 74 1.06 -24.27 10.74
N PHE A 75 0.47 -24.01 9.59
CA PHE A 75 0.90 -24.63 8.34
C PHE A 75 2.40 -24.31 8.16
N GLN A 76 3.24 -25.27 8.51
CA GLN A 76 4.62 -25.36 8.07
C GLN A 76 4.56 -25.80 6.61
N GLY A 77 4.10 -24.90 5.74
CA GLY A 77 4.42 -25.01 4.33
C GLY A 77 5.94 -25.11 4.20
N PRO A 78 6.47 -25.82 3.19
CA PRO A 78 7.91 -25.90 3.04
C PRO A 78 8.49 -24.49 3.10
N VAL A 79 9.58 -24.33 3.86
CA VAL A 79 10.50 -23.19 3.75
C VAL A 79 11.19 -23.26 2.37
N GLY A 80 10.42 -23.41 1.31
CA GLY A 80 10.85 -23.08 -0.04
C GLY A 80 10.87 -21.57 -0.09
N GLU A 81 12.03 -21.00 -0.39
CA GLU A 81 12.26 -19.56 -0.35
C GLU A 81 11.18 -18.84 -1.19
N TYR A 82 10.39 -17.97 -0.56
CA TYR A 82 9.70 -16.92 -1.30
C TYR A 82 10.79 -16.21 -2.12
N GLU A 83 10.74 -16.38 -3.43
CA GLU A 83 11.84 -15.94 -4.26
C GLU A 83 11.73 -14.43 -4.42
N ARG A 84 12.58 -13.70 -3.68
CA ARG A 84 12.54 -12.24 -3.61
C ARG A 84 12.47 -11.60 -5.01
N MET A 85 11.75 -10.49 -5.13
CA MET A 85 11.75 -9.69 -6.36
C MET A 85 12.79 -8.57 -6.32
N SER A 86 13.37 -8.25 -7.47
CA SER A 86 14.25 -7.09 -7.62
C SER A 86 13.54 -5.76 -7.33
N THR A 87 14.07 -4.93 -6.44
CA THR A 87 13.46 -3.64 -6.05
C THR A 87 13.78 -2.49 -7.02
N ARG A 88 14.62 -2.74 -8.03
CA ARG A 88 14.86 -1.87 -9.18
C ARG A 88 14.75 -2.66 -10.48
N MET A 89 14.45 -1.95 -11.56
CA MET A 89 14.21 -2.54 -12.87
C MET A 89 14.98 -1.74 -13.93
N PRO A 90 16.30 -2.00 -14.10
CA PRO A 90 17.06 -1.45 -15.20
C PRO A 90 16.47 -1.87 -16.55
N THR A 91 16.13 -0.88 -17.37
CA THR A 91 15.56 -1.06 -18.73
C THR A 91 16.23 -0.17 -19.77
N GLY A 92 17.21 0.63 -19.35
CA GLY A 92 17.95 1.54 -20.20
C GLY A 92 18.86 0.79 -21.18
N LYS A 93 19.04 1.35 -22.38
CA LYS A 93 20.04 0.86 -23.33
C LYS A 93 21.42 0.87 -22.65
N GLY A 94 22.06 -0.31 -22.59
CA GLY A 94 23.36 -0.49 -21.94
C GLY A 94 23.29 -0.92 -20.47
N ALA A 95 22.10 -1.20 -19.93
CA ALA A 95 21.95 -1.89 -18.65
C ALA A 95 22.71 -3.22 -18.68
N LYS A 96 23.51 -3.49 -17.63
CA LYS A 96 24.30 -4.73 -17.49
C LYS A 96 23.65 -5.75 -16.57
N GLU A 97 22.63 -5.35 -15.82
CA GLU A 97 22.02 -6.13 -14.76
C GLU A 97 20.62 -6.57 -15.21
N ASP A 98 20.27 -7.83 -14.99
CA ASP A 98 18.93 -8.35 -15.26
C ASP A 98 18.10 -8.37 -13.97
N TRP A 99 17.00 -7.62 -13.97
CA TRP A 99 16.09 -7.58 -12.83
C TRP A 99 15.32 -8.90 -12.64
N LYS A 100 15.23 -9.73 -13.67
CA LYS A 100 14.57 -11.03 -13.59
C LYS A 100 15.32 -12.00 -12.67
N GLU A 101 16.59 -11.79 -12.39
CA GLU A 101 17.34 -12.62 -11.43
C GLU A 101 16.90 -12.44 -9.97
N GLY A 102 15.96 -11.52 -9.67
CA GLY A 102 15.37 -11.38 -8.31
C GLY A 102 16.26 -10.73 -7.25
N ASN A 103 17.52 -10.43 -7.59
CA ASN A 103 18.56 -10.05 -6.61
C ASN A 103 18.88 -8.56 -6.54
N LEU A 104 18.28 -7.73 -7.41
CA LEU A 104 18.64 -6.31 -7.45
C LEU A 104 18.03 -5.55 -6.28
N ILE A 105 18.83 -4.71 -5.64
CA ILE A 105 18.42 -3.86 -4.53
C ILE A 105 18.65 -2.39 -4.84
N VAL A 106 17.75 -1.54 -4.37
CA VAL A 106 17.96 -0.09 -4.31
C VAL A 106 18.81 0.27 -3.09
N ASN A 107 19.97 0.88 -3.34
CA ASN A 107 20.93 1.34 -2.33
C ASN A 107 21.78 2.48 -2.92
N THR A 108 22.64 3.09 -2.10
CA THR A 108 23.53 4.19 -2.49
C THR A 108 24.69 3.73 -3.38
N ASP A 109 25.19 2.51 -3.22
CA ASP A 109 26.28 1.98 -4.04
C ASP A 109 25.92 1.97 -5.53
N VAL A 110 24.76 1.43 -5.89
CA VAL A 110 24.28 1.41 -7.28
C VAL A 110 23.96 2.84 -7.78
N MET A 111 23.56 3.76 -6.89
CA MET A 111 23.36 5.16 -7.28
C MET A 111 24.66 5.83 -7.71
N LYS A 112 25.80 5.46 -7.11
CA LYS A 112 27.13 6.01 -7.41
C LYS A 112 27.73 5.47 -8.71
N GLU A 113 27.26 4.32 -9.21
CA GLU A 113 27.70 3.75 -10.49
C GLU A 113 27.36 4.64 -11.71
N ASP A 114 26.39 5.56 -11.57
CA ASP A 114 26.08 6.59 -12.56
C ASP A 114 26.45 7.98 -12.00
N PRO A 115 27.69 8.48 -12.23
CA PRO A 115 28.16 9.75 -11.67
C PRO A 115 27.29 10.96 -12.04
N LYS A 116 26.66 10.94 -13.22
CA LYS A 116 25.76 12.02 -13.66
C LYS A 116 24.45 12.00 -12.88
N PHE A 117 23.92 10.82 -12.60
CA PHE A 117 22.77 10.64 -11.74
C PHE A 117 23.11 11.04 -10.30
N TRP A 118 24.25 10.57 -9.77
CA TRP A 118 24.72 10.88 -8.42
C TRP A 118 24.87 12.38 -8.19
N LYS A 119 25.53 13.11 -9.11
CA LYS A 119 25.66 14.57 -9.03
C LYS A 119 24.31 15.29 -8.95
N LYS A 120 23.32 14.85 -9.72
CA LYS A 120 21.97 15.44 -9.69
C LYS A 120 21.25 15.15 -8.38
N ILE A 121 21.49 13.99 -7.77
CA ILE A 121 20.95 13.62 -6.47
C ILE A 121 21.52 14.55 -5.40
N THR A 122 22.84 14.70 -5.35
CA THR A 122 23.52 15.53 -4.35
C THR A 122 23.15 17.01 -4.51
N ASP A 123 23.02 17.51 -5.73
CA ASP A 123 22.51 18.86 -6.01
C ASP A 123 21.07 19.06 -5.52
N THR A 124 20.23 18.03 -5.67
CA THR A 124 18.85 18.06 -5.15
C THR A 124 18.87 18.12 -3.61
N ILE A 125 19.71 17.31 -2.96
CA ILE A 125 19.81 17.22 -1.50
C ILE A 125 20.34 18.53 -0.88
N ARG A 126 21.28 19.21 -1.54
CA ARG A 126 21.78 20.53 -1.11
C ARG A 126 20.69 21.60 -1.01
N SER A 127 19.57 21.43 -1.73
CA SER A 127 18.44 22.36 -1.64
C SER A 127 17.62 22.24 -0.35
N TYR A 128 17.79 21.16 0.41
CA TYR A 128 16.96 20.88 1.58
C TYR A 128 17.34 21.73 2.80
N PRO A 129 16.36 22.14 3.63
CA PRO A 129 16.62 22.95 4.82
C PRO A 129 17.26 22.14 5.96
N ASN A 130 17.29 20.81 5.84
CA ASN A 130 17.78 19.89 6.86
C ASN A 130 19.31 19.85 7.00
N LEU A 131 20.03 20.34 5.98
CA LEU A 131 21.48 20.46 6.01
C LEU A 131 21.90 21.91 6.31
N THR A 132 22.98 22.08 7.07
CA THR A 132 23.60 23.38 7.33
C THR A 132 24.31 23.92 6.08
N ALA A 133 24.67 25.21 6.09
CA ALA A 133 25.43 25.79 4.97
C ALA A 133 26.80 25.10 4.79
N GLU A 134 27.47 24.74 5.88
CA GLU A 134 28.76 24.04 5.87
C GLU A 134 28.62 22.61 5.32
N GLU A 135 27.59 21.87 5.72
CA GLU A 135 27.31 20.53 5.21
C GLU A 135 27.00 20.56 3.71
N LYS A 136 26.26 21.57 3.24
CA LYS A 136 25.94 21.74 1.82
C LYS A 136 27.16 22.05 0.95
N ALA A 137 28.17 22.69 1.52
CA ALA A 137 29.42 23.04 0.84
C ALA A 137 30.37 21.85 0.69
N LYS A 138 30.06 20.69 1.29
CA LYS A 138 30.85 19.48 1.14
C LYS A 138 30.71 18.86 -0.25
N GLU A 139 31.71 18.05 -0.61
CA GLU A 139 31.72 17.23 -1.82
C GLU A 139 30.53 16.26 -1.86
N ASP A 140 30.23 15.75 -3.05
CA ASP A 140 29.03 14.94 -3.33
C ASP A 140 28.85 13.74 -2.40
N ASP A 141 29.89 12.96 -2.20
CA ASP A 141 29.83 11.78 -1.33
C ASP A 141 29.61 12.15 0.13
N GLU A 142 30.24 13.23 0.57
CA GLU A 142 30.18 13.70 1.95
C GLU A 142 28.82 14.34 2.26
N VAL A 143 28.24 15.13 1.35
CA VAL A 143 26.89 15.69 1.54
C VAL A 143 25.83 14.58 1.57
N ALA A 144 25.98 13.53 0.76
CA ALA A 144 25.07 12.39 0.78
C ALA A 144 25.20 11.58 2.07
N ARG A 145 26.42 11.37 2.58
CA ARG A 145 26.68 10.73 3.87
C ARG A 145 26.03 11.51 5.01
N LEU A 146 26.26 12.82 5.09
CA LEU A 146 25.66 13.69 6.11
C LEU A 146 24.13 13.70 6.05
N PHE A 147 23.55 13.68 4.84
CA PHE A 147 22.10 13.57 4.68
C PHE A 147 21.55 12.21 5.11
N LYS A 148 22.28 11.11 4.84
CA LYS A 148 21.94 9.77 5.36
C LYS A 148 21.97 9.75 6.89
N GLU A 149 23.03 10.30 7.50
CA GLU A 149 23.21 10.38 8.95
C GLU A 149 22.13 11.22 9.63
N HIS A 150 21.70 12.31 8.99
CA HIS A 150 20.54 13.07 9.41
C HIS A 150 19.29 12.18 9.51
N GLY A 151 19.02 11.37 8.49
CA GLY A 151 17.93 10.40 8.48
C GLY A 151 18.06 9.33 9.56
N ILE A 152 19.26 8.77 9.77
CA ILE A 152 19.56 7.79 10.83
C ILE A 152 19.29 8.38 12.22
N SER A 153 19.73 9.61 12.48
CA SER A 153 19.47 10.29 13.75
C SER A 153 17.97 10.56 13.96
N ASN A 154 17.23 10.92 12.91
CA ASN A 154 15.76 11.05 13.00
C ASN A 154 15.05 9.71 13.21
N PHE A 155 15.56 8.62 12.64
CA PHE A 155 15.08 7.27 12.90
C PHE A 155 15.20 6.93 14.37
N HIS A 156 16.38 7.11 14.97
CA HIS A 156 16.59 6.83 16.38
C HIS A 156 15.71 7.71 17.26
N PHE A 157 15.58 8.99 16.94
CA PHE A 157 14.68 9.90 17.66
C PHE A 157 13.23 9.40 17.67
N LEU A 158 12.68 9.05 16.49
CA LEU A 158 11.31 8.56 16.37
C LEU A 158 11.11 7.19 17.03
N ALA A 159 12.07 6.29 16.91
CA ALA A 159 12.04 5.00 17.58
C ALA A 159 12.03 5.19 19.09
N ASP A 160 12.85 6.12 19.59
CA ASP A 160 12.90 6.43 21.01
C ASP A 160 11.60 7.04 21.49
N LEU A 161 10.98 7.96 20.74
CA LEU A 161 9.68 8.59 21.08
C LEU A 161 8.52 7.60 21.28
N LEU A 162 8.59 6.39 20.73
CA LEU A 162 7.57 5.38 20.99
C LEU A 162 7.74 4.78 22.39
N HIS A 163 6.63 4.63 23.12
CA HIS A 163 6.61 3.83 24.34
C HIS A 163 7.17 2.42 24.07
N PRO A 164 7.95 1.80 24.97
CA PRO A 164 8.61 0.52 24.71
C PRO A 164 7.66 -0.59 24.21
N GLU A 165 6.45 -0.69 24.77
CA GLU A 165 5.44 -1.64 24.28
C GLU A 165 4.99 -1.35 22.84
N VAL A 166 4.70 -0.08 22.52
CA VAL A 166 4.31 0.34 21.16
C VAL A 166 5.43 0.06 20.18
N ARG A 167 6.67 0.34 20.59
CA ARG A 167 7.86 0.10 19.79
C ARG A 167 8.00 -1.38 19.47
N GLU A 168 7.78 -2.24 20.46
CA GLU A 168 7.90 -3.67 20.28
C GLU A 168 6.75 -4.25 19.43
N GLU A 169 5.52 -3.79 19.65
CA GLU A 169 4.40 -4.11 18.76
C GLU A 169 4.64 -3.60 17.33
N SER A 170 5.24 -2.42 17.15
CA SER A 170 5.53 -1.85 15.83
C SER A 170 6.58 -2.63 15.03
N ARG A 171 7.39 -3.48 15.67
CA ARG A 171 8.31 -4.37 14.95
C ARG A 171 7.57 -5.48 14.18
N GLU A 172 6.33 -5.77 14.59
CA GLU A 172 5.55 -6.89 14.06
C GLU A 172 4.76 -6.56 12.78
N TRP A 173 4.74 -5.31 12.31
CA TRP A 173 3.92 -4.92 11.15
C TRP A 173 4.10 -5.81 9.91
N TYR A 174 5.33 -6.17 9.58
CA TYR A 174 5.61 -7.05 8.42
C TYR A 174 5.43 -8.53 8.74
N PRO A 175 5.91 -9.07 9.88
CA PRO A 175 5.52 -10.41 10.32
C PRO A 175 4.01 -10.65 10.35
N GLY A 176 3.22 -9.73 10.92
CA GLY A 176 1.76 -9.81 10.94
C GLY A 176 1.13 -9.65 9.57
N GLY A 177 1.65 -8.74 8.73
CA GLY A 177 1.21 -8.62 7.34
C GLY A 177 1.49 -9.87 6.50
N HIS A 178 2.66 -10.49 6.69
CA HIS A 178 3.00 -11.78 6.10
C HIS A 178 2.03 -12.87 6.55
N HIS A 179 1.78 -12.96 7.87
CA HIS A 179 0.84 -13.93 8.43
C HIS A 179 -0.56 -13.82 7.80
N ILE A 180 -1.15 -12.61 7.75
CA ILE A 180 -2.45 -12.39 7.09
C ILE A 180 -2.43 -12.92 5.66
N ILE A 181 -1.43 -12.53 4.88
CA ILE A 181 -1.39 -12.86 3.45
C ILE A 181 -1.14 -14.34 3.23
N SER A 182 -0.32 -14.98 4.06
CA SER A 182 -0.09 -16.42 4.02
C SER A 182 -1.35 -17.20 4.34
N GLU A 183 -2.15 -16.77 5.32
CA GLU A 183 -3.44 -17.39 5.61
C GLU A 183 -4.41 -17.23 4.44
N ARG A 184 -4.52 -16.02 3.89
CA ARG A 184 -5.37 -15.72 2.73
C ARG A 184 -4.96 -16.54 1.51
N ALA A 185 -3.66 -16.66 1.26
CA ALA A 185 -3.11 -17.45 0.17
C ALA A 185 -3.42 -18.95 0.35
N ALA A 186 -3.20 -19.49 1.54
CA ALA A 186 -3.30 -20.93 1.80
C ALA A 186 -4.74 -21.42 1.98
N ARG A 187 -5.60 -20.64 2.64
CA ARG A 187 -6.93 -21.09 3.07
C ARG A 187 -8.04 -20.49 2.22
N ASP A 188 -8.03 -19.17 2.06
CA ASP A 188 -9.19 -18.44 1.55
C ASP A 188 -9.20 -18.40 0.02
N PHE A 189 -8.06 -18.11 -0.59
CA PHE A 189 -7.92 -17.95 -2.05
C PHE A 189 -7.24 -19.15 -2.72
N ARG A 190 -6.47 -19.94 -1.97
CA ARG A 190 -5.73 -21.11 -2.47
C ARG A 190 -4.86 -20.80 -3.69
N ILE A 191 -4.13 -19.68 -3.62
CA ILE A 191 -3.24 -19.20 -4.67
C ILE A 191 -1.77 -19.18 -4.21
N PRO A 192 -0.81 -19.21 -5.15
CA PRO A 192 0.61 -19.06 -4.80
C PRO A 192 0.90 -17.76 -4.05
N MET A 193 1.89 -17.79 -3.14
CA MET A 193 2.23 -16.65 -2.29
C MET A 193 2.55 -15.39 -3.10
N HIS A 194 3.28 -15.48 -4.22
CA HIS A 194 3.52 -14.33 -5.11
C HIS A 194 2.24 -13.69 -5.66
N SER A 195 1.24 -14.51 -5.99
CA SER A 195 -0.05 -13.99 -6.45
C SER A 195 -0.80 -13.29 -5.32
N ALA A 196 -0.74 -13.82 -4.10
CA ALA A 196 -1.30 -13.17 -2.93
C ALA A 196 -0.56 -11.86 -2.59
N THR A 197 0.75 -11.87 -2.42
CA THR A 197 1.52 -10.64 -2.12
C THR A 197 1.35 -9.58 -3.20
N GLY A 198 1.28 -9.98 -4.47
CA GLY A 198 0.99 -9.09 -5.59
C GLY A 198 -0.41 -8.47 -5.54
N LEU A 199 -1.42 -9.25 -5.13
CA LEU A 199 -2.79 -8.77 -4.91
C LEU A 199 -2.84 -7.62 -3.90
N TYR A 200 -2.26 -7.81 -2.71
CA TYR A 200 -2.24 -6.78 -1.65
C TYR A 200 -1.28 -5.63 -1.98
N SER A 201 -0.13 -5.92 -2.59
CA SER A 201 0.84 -4.88 -2.94
C SER A 201 0.32 -3.94 -4.02
N GLY A 202 -0.46 -4.46 -4.98
CA GLY A 202 -1.15 -3.68 -6.01
C GLY A 202 -2.13 -2.64 -5.44
N GLN A 203 -2.74 -2.90 -4.28
CA GLN A 203 -3.65 -1.96 -3.61
C GLN A 203 -2.92 -0.90 -2.77
N SER A 204 -1.62 -1.04 -2.52
CA SER A 204 -0.85 -0.21 -1.59
C SER A 204 -0.57 1.27 -1.99
N PRO A 205 -0.62 1.69 -3.27
CA PRO A 205 -0.36 3.08 -3.63
C PRO A 205 -1.33 4.07 -2.95
N GLN A 206 -0.77 5.01 -2.18
CA GLN A 206 -1.50 6.04 -1.43
C GLN A 206 -2.62 5.53 -0.50
N LYS A 207 -2.54 4.26 -0.06
CA LYS A 207 -3.48 3.68 0.90
C LYS A 207 -2.86 3.51 2.28
N ASP A 208 -3.72 3.70 3.27
CA ASP A 208 -3.46 3.27 4.64
C ASP A 208 -3.45 1.73 4.70
N TRP A 209 -2.64 1.15 5.58
CA TRP A 209 -2.47 -0.30 5.71
C TRP A 209 -3.79 -1.04 5.98
N HIS A 210 -4.63 -0.52 6.87
CA HIS A 210 -5.90 -1.14 7.25
C HIS A 210 -6.85 -1.21 6.06
N MET A 211 -6.91 -0.11 5.30
CA MET A 211 -7.70 -0.05 4.07
C MET A 211 -7.10 -0.93 2.97
N ASN A 212 -5.77 -1.01 2.87
CA ASN A 212 -5.08 -1.87 1.91
C ASN A 212 -5.47 -3.34 2.12
N VAL A 213 -5.34 -3.86 3.36
CA VAL A 213 -5.75 -5.24 3.68
C VAL A 213 -7.20 -5.48 3.28
N SER A 214 -8.11 -4.57 3.65
CA SER A 214 -9.52 -4.69 3.26
C SER A 214 -9.74 -4.71 1.75
N LEU A 215 -9.02 -3.90 0.98
CA LEU A 215 -9.13 -3.89 -0.49
C LEU A 215 -8.58 -5.18 -1.11
N GLY A 216 -7.49 -5.72 -0.58
CA GLY A 216 -6.95 -7.02 -1.00
C GLY A 216 -7.92 -8.16 -0.71
N ASP A 217 -8.47 -8.22 0.51
CA ASP A 217 -9.47 -9.21 0.92
C ASP A 217 -10.71 -9.15 0.03
N ARG A 218 -11.23 -7.95 -0.23
CA ARG A 218 -12.40 -7.73 -1.11
C ARG A 218 -12.12 -8.16 -2.54
N ALA A 219 -10.99 -7.74 -3.10
CA ALA A 219 -10.62 -8.10 -4.47
C ALA A 219 -10.47 -9.62 -4.61
N GLY A 220 -9.74 -10.26 -3.70
CA GLY A 220 -9.58 -11.72 -3.66
C GLY A 220 -10.92 -12.44 -3.54
N HIS A 221 -11.75 -12.05 -2.56
CA HIS A 221 -13.07 -12.64 -2.37
C HIS A 221 -13.94 -12.52 -3.64
N ILE A 222 -13.92 -11.36 -4.30
CA ILE A 222 -14.69 -11.13 -5.54
C ILE A 222 -14.22 -12.05 -6.65
N ILE A 223 -12.91 -12.10 -6.94
CA ILE A 223 -12.41 -12.86 -8.09
C ILE A 223 -12.52 -14.37 -7.88
N PHE A 224 -12.51 -14.86 -6.64
CA PHE A 224 -12.60 -16.29 -6.36
C PHE A 224 -14.02 -16.78 -6.03
N ASN A 225 -14.95 -15.91 -5.63
CA ASN A 225 -16.33 -16.30 -5.25
C ASN A 225 -17.43 -15.70 -6.13
N ALA A 226 -17.17 -14.63 -6.89
CA ALA A 226 -18.14 -13.99 -7.78
C ALA A 226 -17.81 -14.23 -9.27
N GLY A 227 -17.05 -15.27 -9.59
CA GLY A 227 -16.60 -15.57 -10.96
C GLY A 227 -17.72 -15.74 -12.00
N GLY A 228 -18.88 -16.25 -11.58
CA GLY A 228 -20.06 -16.41 -12.43
C GLY A 228 -20.90 -15.15 -12.62
N GLU A 229 -20.61 -14.08 -11.86
CA GLU A 229 -21.40 -12.85 -11.87
C GLU A 229 -21.15 -12.01 -13.10
N ARG A 230 -22.16 -11.22 -13.48
CA ARG A 230 -22.14 -10.34 -14.66
C ARG A 230 -22.30 -8.88 -14.22
N LEU A 231 -21.92 -7.93 -15.10
CA LEU A 231 -22.21 -6.51 -14.83
C LEU A 231 -23.72 -6.29 -14.78
N THR A 232 -24.19 -5.70 -13.69
CA THR A 232 -25.59 -5.36 -13.48
C THR A 232 -25.86 -3.88 -13.75
N GLN A 233 -27.11 -3.51 -14.00
CA GLN A 233 -27.49 -2.10 -14.13
C GLN A 233 -27.14 -1.27 -12.87
N PRO A 234 -27.37 -1.76 -11.62
CA PRO A 234 -26.90 -1.07 -10.42
C PRO A 234 -25.40 -0.76 -10.39
N MET A 235 -24.54 -1.65 -10.92
CA MET A 235 -23.10 -1.38 -11.00
C MET A 235 -22.77 -0.23 -11.96
N ILE A 236 -23.49 -0.14 -13.08
CA ILE A 236 -23.31 0.94 -14.05
C ILE A 236 -23.86 2.26 -13.52
N ASP A 237 -25.01 2.23 -12.86
CA ASP A 237 -25.56 3.40 -12.18
C ASP A 237 -24.59 3.89 -11.08
N LYS A 238 -23.95 2.96 -10.36
CA LYS A 238 -22.93 3.27 -9.37
C LYS A 238 -21.70 3.92 -9.99
N PHE A 239 -21.26 3.46 -11.16
CA PHE A 239 -20.19 4.13 -11.90
C PHE A 239 -20.55 5.58 -12.20
N ILE A 240 -21.74 5.82 -12.77
CA ILE A 240 -22.24 7.16 -13.09
C ILE A 240 -22.34 8.04 -11.84
N GLU A 241 -22.81 7.50 -10.72
CA GLU A 241 -22.88 8.18 -9.42
C GLU A 241 -21.49 8.62 -8.94
N ILE A 242 -20.50 7.73 -8.97
CA ILE A 242 -19.11 8.03 -8.59
C ILE A 242 -18.56 9.19 -9.43
N GLN A 243 -18.81 9.18 -10.74
CA GLN A 243 -18.34 10.23 -11.65
C GLN A 243 -19.04 11.58 -11.39
N LYS A 244 -20.35 11.58 -11.14
CA LYS A 244 -21.11 12.78 -10.74
C LYS A 244 -20.57 13.37 -9.43
N ASN A 245 -20.32 12.52 -8.43
CA ASN A 245 -19.79 12.94 -7.13
C ASN A 245 -18.39 13.55 -7.27
N LYS A 246 -17.51 12.96 -8.07
CA LYS A 246 -16.19 13.52 -8.38
C LYS A 246 -16.30 14.90 -9.05
N ALA A 247 -17.18 15.05 -10.04
CA ALA A 247 -17.40 16.31 -10.73
C ALA A 247 -17.92 17.40 -9.78
N ALA A 248 -18.87 17.06 -8.89
CA ALA A 248 -19.41 17.98 -7.89
C ALA A 248 -18.33 18.45 -6.89
N GLU A 249 -17.52 17.53 -6.38
CA GLU A 249 -16.39 17.87 -5.49
C GLU A 249 -15.33 18.72 -6.19
N GLN A 250 -15.07 18.45 -7.47
CA GLN A 250 -14.13 19.27 -8.25
C GLN A 250 -14.67 20.68 -8.49
N ALA A 251 -15.96 20.84 -8.80
CA ALA A 251 -16.59 22.15 -8.96
C ALA A 251 -16.49 23.00 -7.69
N LYS A 252 -16.61 22.39 -6.50
CA LYS A 252 -16.40 23.08 -5.21
C LYS A 252 -14.96 23.58 -5.06
N LYS A 253 -13.96 22.82 -5.51
CA LYS A 253 -12.55 23.22 -5.48
C LYS A 253 -12.27 24.35 -6.47
N ASP A 254 -12.85 24.28 -7.66
CA ASP A 254 -12.64 25.29 -8.71
C ASP A 254 -13.18 26.67 -8.31
N LYS A 255 -14.28 26.72 -7.54
CA LYS A 255 -14.79 27.96 -6.94
C LYS A 255 -13.78 28.62 -6.00
N LYS A 256 -12.93 27.84 -5.32
CA LYS A 256 -11.90 28.35 -4.40
C LYS A 256 -10.61 28.72 -5.12
N LYS A 257 -10.28 28.01 -6.20
CA LYS A 257 -9.09 28.25 -7.02
C LYS A 257 -9.39 27.86 -8.46
N PRO A 258 -9.46 28.82 -9.39
CA PRO A 258 -9.68 28.52 -10.80
C PRO A 258 -8.64 27.53 -11.34
N PRO A 259 -9.04 26.59 -12.22
CA PRO A 259 -8.15 25.59 -12.78
C PRO A 259 -7.16 26.22 -13.77
N SER A 260 -5.95 25.67 -13.84
CA SER A 260 -5.01 25.98 -14.94
C SER A 260 -5.48 25.33 -16.24
N GLU A 261 -4.97 25.83 -17.37
CA GLU A 261 -5.23 25.23 -18.69
C GLU A 261 -4.80 23.76 -18.74
N GLU A 262 -3.64 23.43 -18.17
CA GLU A 262 -3.16 22.05 -18.04
C GLU A 262 -4.15 21.18 -17.24
N SER A 263 -4.71 21.72 -16.16
CA SER A 263 -5.72 21.02 -15.36
C SER A 263 -6.98 20.76 -16.16
N LEU A 264 -7.42 21.71 -16.99
CA LEU A 264 -8.59 21.53 -17.87
C LEU A 264 -8.33 20.46 -18.94
N ARG A 265 -7.16 20.48 -19.58
CA ARG A 265 -6.75 19.46 -20.57
C ARG A 265 -6.70 18.07 -19.95
N MET A 266 -6.11 17.94 -18.75
CA MET A 266 -6.08 16.67 -18.01
C MET A 266 -7.49 16.16 -17.69
N ARG A 267 -8.40 17.05 -17.27
CA ARG A 267 -9.80 16.67 -16.99
C ARG A 267 -10.56 16.23 -18.23
N ALA A 268 -10.36 16.91 -19.35
CA ALA A 268 -10.97 16.51 -20.62
C ALA A 268 -10.54 15.09 -21.01
N ARG A 269 -9.24 14.77 -20.85
CA ARG A 269 -8.73 13.42 -21.08
C ARG A 269 -9.33 12.39 -20.12
N LEU A 270 -9.37 12.69 -18.82
CA LEU A 270 -9.96 11.78 -17.84
C LEU A 270 -11.44 11.52 -18.12
N LYS A 271 -12.20 12.55 -18.51
CA LYS A 271 -13.60 12.38 -18.91
C LYS A 271 -13.73 11.46 -20.13
N GLN A 272 -12.88 11.63 -21.13
CA GLN A 272 -12.87 10.73 -22.29
C GLN A 272 -12.57 9.28 -21.87
N GLU A 273 -11.57 9.07 -21.01
CA GLU A 273 -11.26 7.73 -20.47
C GLU A 273 -12.45 7.14 -19.71
N ASP A 274 -13.17 7.94 -18.91
CA ASP A 274 -14.36 7.51 -18.18
C ASP A 274 -15.54 7.17 -19.12
N ASP A 275 -15.73 7.95 -20.19
CA ASP A 275 -16.76 7.71 -21.21
C ASP A 275 -16.46 6.42 -22.02
N GLU A 276 -15.19 6.15 -22.33
CA GLU A 276 -14.75 4.91 -22.98
C GLU A 276 -14.90 3.70 -22.04
N LEU A 277 -14.61 3.87 -20.75
CA LEU A 277 -14.81 2.82 -19.75
C LEU A 277 -16.31 2.50 -19.57
N LEU A 278 -17.18 3.51 -19.55
CA LEU A 278 -18.64 3.31 -19.47
C LEU A 278 -19.16 2.51 -20.67
N LYS A 279 -18.70 2.84 -21.88
CA LYS A 279 -19.06 2.06 -23.10
C LYS A 279 -18.61 0.62 -22.99
N TRP A 280 -17.39 0.38 -22.50
CA TRP A 280 -16.88 -0.98 -22.32
C TRP A 280 -17.68 -1.76 -21.28
N LEU A 281 -18.04 -1.14 -20.14
CA LEU A 281 -18.89 -1.76 -19.12
C LEU A 281 -20.24 -2.19 -19.73
N ASP A 282 -20.84 -1.33 -20.55
CA ASP A 282 -22.12 -1.63 -21.20
C ASP A 282 -22.02 -2.78 -22.21
N GLN A 283 -20.97 -2.79 -23.04
CA GLN A 283 -20.72 -3.81 -24.05
C GLN A 283 -20.37 -5.18 -23.46
N THR A 284 -19.82 -5.22 -22.24
CA THR A 284 -19.36 -6.46 -21.60
C THR A 284 -20.33 -7.03 -20.56
N ARG A 285 -21.55 -6.48 -20.43
CA ARG A 285 -22.59 -7.03 -19.54
C ARG A 285 -22.89 -8.51 -19.80
N GLY A 286 -22.79 -8.93 -21.05
CA GLY A 286 -22.98 -10.32 -21.47
C GLY A 286 -21.82 -11.25 -21.12
N LEU A 287 -20.77 -10.79 -20.45
CA LEU A 287 -19.63 -11.59 -19.99
C LEU A 287 -19.65 -11.74 -18.46
N THR A 288 -19.33 -12.94 -17.99
CA THR A 288 -19.06 -13.22 -16.59
C THR A 288 -17.73 -12.63 -16.15
N LEU A 289 -17.50 -12.50 -14.84
CA LEU A 289 -16.20 -12.12 -14.32
C LEU A 289 -15.09 -13.10 -14.75
N ASN A 290 -15.35 -14.41 -14.70
CA ASN A 290 -14.36 -15.42 -15.09
C ASN A 290 -13.95 -15.30 -16.54
N GLU A 291 -14.89 -15.04 -17.46
CA GLU A 291 -14.57 -14.79 -18.87
C GLU A 291 -13.69 -13.53 -19.02
N GLN A 292 -13.95 -12.47 -18.25
CA GLN A 292 -13.14 -11.26 -18.27
C GLN A 292 -11.75 -11.46 -17.67
N LEU A 293 -11.63 -12.23 -16.57
CA LEU A 293 -10.35 -12.59 -15.96
C LEU A 293 -9.52 -13.47 -16.89
N GLN A 294 -10.14 -14.45 -17.55
CA GLN A 294 -9.46 -15.30 -18.53
C GLN A 294 -8.95 -14.48 -19.71
N ASN A 295 -9.78 -13.60 -20.28
CA ASN A 295 -9.35 -12.69 -21.35
C ASN A 295 -8.18 -11.79 -20.92
N LEU A 296 -8.17 -11.33 -19.67
CA LEU A 296 -7.06 -10.54 -19.13
C LEU A 296 -5.80 -11.40 -18.98
N TYR A 297 -5.91 -12.61 -18.44
CA TYR A 297 -4.80 -13.55 -18.29
C TYR A 297 -4.16 -13.84 -19.65
N ASP A 298 -4.97 -14.16 -20.67
CA ASP A 298 -4.49 -14.46 -22.02
C ASP A 298 -3.73 -13.27 -22.60
N LYS A 299 -4.27 -12.06 -22.48
CA LYS A 299 -3.58 -10.83 -22.92
C LYS A 299 -2.29 -10.56 -22.18
N ILE A 300 -2.23 -10.82 -20.87
CA ILE A 300 -0.98 -10.59 -20.10
C ILE A 300 0.07 -11.59 -20.56
N THR A 301 -0.30 -12.86 -20.67
CA THR A 301 0.63 -13.94 -21.05
C THR A 301 1.07 -13.87 -22.51
N SER A 302 0.24 -13.30 -23.41
CA SER A 302 0.62 -13.01 -24.80
C SER A 302 1.42 -11.71 -24.96
N GLY A 303 1.54 -10.89 -23.91
CA GLY A 303 2.19 -9.58 -23.97
C GLY A 303 1.36 -8.48 -24.65
N GLU A 304 0.08 -8.72 -24.89
CA GLU A 304 -0.86 -7.77 -25.53
C GLU A 304 -1.60 -6.88 -24.53
N SER A 305 -1.52 -7.19 -23.23
CA SER A 305 -2.15 -6.41 -22.17
C SER A 305 -1.56 -5.00 -22.05
N ASN A 306 -2.41 -4.07 -21.63
CA ASN A 306 -2.05 -2.68 -21.40
C ASN A 306 -2.84 -2.09 -20.22
N ASP A 307 -2.51 -0.87 -19.82
CA ASP A 307 -3.15 -0.16 -18.70
C ASP A 307 -4.69 -0.06 -18.83
N VAL A 308 -5.25 -0.06 -20.04
CA VAL A 308 -6.70 -0.01 -20.25
C VAL A 308 -7.35 -1.31 -19.81
N ASP A 309 -6.76 -2.46 -20.13
CA ASP A 309 -7.28 -3.77 -19.71
C ASP A 309 -7.25 -3.90 -18.17
N LEU A 310 -6.20 -3.41 -17.52
CA LEU A 310 -6.12 -3.35 -16.05
C LEU A 310 -7.18 -2.40 -15.46
N LYS A 311 -7.32 -1.18 -16.00
CA LYS A 311 -8.36 -0.23 -15.55
C LYS A 311 -9.76 -0.82 -15.68
N ARG A 312 -10.03 -1.60 -16.73
CA ARG A 312 -11.32 -2.25 -16.99
C ARG A 312 -11.66 -3.27 -15.91
N ILE A 313 -10.76 -4.24 -15.65
CA ILE A 313 -11.02 -5.24 -14.61
C ILE A 313 -11.08 -4.62 -13.21
N GLY A 314 -10.23 -3.62 -12.95
CA GLY A 314 -10.24 -2.91 -11.66
C GLY A 314 -11.54 -2.14 -11.44
N ALA A 315 -12.12 -1.56 -12.50
CA ALA A 315 -13.44 -0.94 -12.45
C ALA A 315 -14.53 -1.98 -12.15
N TRP A 316 -14.49 -3.14 -12.81
CA TRP A 316 -15.46 -4.22 -12.59
C TRP A 316 -15.48 -4.63 -11.11
N VAL A 317 -14.31 -4.97 -10.54
CA VAL A 317 -14.18 -5.44 -9.15
C VAL A 317 -14.60 -4.35 -8.16
N ARG A 318 -14.19 -3.11 -8.41
CA ARG A 318 -14.61 -1.96 -7.60
C ARG A 318 -16.13 -1.80 -7.59
N LEU A 319 -16.78 -1.83 -8.76
CA LEU A 319 -18.21 -1.60 -8.86
C LEU A 319 -19.01 -2.73 -8.21
N PHE A 320 -18.54 -3.97 -8.32
CA PHE A 320 -19.13 -5.11 -7.62
C PHE A 320 -19.09 -4.87 -6.11
N ASP A 321 -17.92 -4.51 -5.59
CA ASP A 321 -17.75 -4.21 -4.18
C ASP A 321 -18.66 -3.05 -3.71
N GLU A 322 -18.68 -1.93 -4.44
CA GLU A 322 -19.49 -0.73 -4.15
C GLU A 322 -21.00 -0.99 -4.10
N VAL A 323 -21.49 -2.01 -4.82
CA VAL A 323 -22.91 -2.38 -4.82
C VAL A 323 -23.24 -3.45 -3.78
N HIS A 324 -22.37 -4.46 -3.62
CA HIS A 324 -22.73 -5.68 -2.92
C HIS A 324 -22.18 -5.79 -1.48
N HIS A 325 -21.16 -5.02 -1.11
CA HIS A 325 -20.52 -5.18 0.20
C HIS A 325 -20.66 -3.97 1.13
N ASP A 326 -20.61 -4.24 2.43
CA ASP A 326 -20.55 -3.24 3.49
C ASP A 326 -19.27 -2.38 3.40
N PRO A 327 -19.37 -1.04 3.35
CA PRO A 327 -18.24 -0.12 3.18
C PRO A 327 -17.27 -0.04 4.37
N ARG A 328 -17.59 -0.60 5.53
CA ARG A 328 -16.70 -0.60 6.69
C ARG A 328 -15.42 -1.40 6.44
N TYR A 329 -14.33 -1.04 7.11
CA TYR A 329 -13.07 -1.78 7.07
C TYR A 329 -12.48 -1.92 8.46
N ALA A 330 -11.76 -3.03 8.67
CA ALA A 330 -11.12 -3.38 9.93
C ALA A 330 -9.87 -2.56 10.20
N ILE A 331 -9.59 -2.29 11.47
CA ILE A 331 -8.27 -1.94 11.99
C ILE A 331 -7.54 -3.26 12.25
N ILE A 332 -6.27 -3.29 11.84
CA ILE A 332 -5.40 -4.46 11.89
C ILE A 332 -4.28 -4.17 12.88
N HIS A 333 -4.12 -5.03 13.88
CA HIS A 333 -3.02 -4.97 14.82
C HIS A 333 -1.68 -5.24 14.10
N PRO A 334 -0.53 -4.69 14.55
CA PRO A 334 0.78 -5.03 13.98
C PRO A 334 1.02 -6.54 13.80
N ARG A 335 0.58 -7.36 14.76
CA ARG A 335 0.65 -8.84 14.74
C ARG A 335 -0.33 -9.53 13.77
N GLY A 336 -1.16 -8.78 13.06
CA GLY A 336 -2.03 -9.30 12.00
C GLY A 336 -3.47 -9.64 12.41
N HIS A 337 -3.83 -9.58 13.69
CA HIS A 337 -5.21 -9.85 14.12
C HIS A 337 -6.13 -8.62 13.97
N TYR A 338 -7.43 -8.90 13.84
CA TYR A 338 -8.49 -7.90 13.83
C TYR A 338 -8.61 -7.22 15.19
N ILE A 339 -8.86 -5.92 15.15
CA ILE A 339 -9.05 -5.11 16.35
C ILE A 339 -10.52 -4.68 16.48
N ASP A 340 -10.96 -3.78 15.60
CA ASP A 340 -12.31 -3.21 15.53
C ASP A 340 -12.50 -2.60 14.13
N PHE A 341 -13.67 -2.07 13.82
CA PHE A 341 -13.89 -1.28 12.62
C PHE A 341 -13.33 0.12 12.76
N ALA A 342 -12.69 0.61 11.70
CA ALA A 342 -12.21 1.97 11.66
C ALA A 342 -13.36 2.98 11.84
N THR A 343 -13.14 4.03 12.62
CA THR A 343 -14.09 5.11 12.86
C THR A 343 -13.54 6.47 12.44
N THR A 344 -14.42 7.35 12.02
CA THR A 344 -14.13 8.78 11.80
C THR A 344 -14.01 9.51 13.14
N ILE A 345 -13.46 10.73 13.12
CA ILE A 345 -13.42 11.61 14.29
C ILE A 345 -14.82 11.87 14.88
N ALA A 346 -15.88 11.76 14.07
CA ALA A 346 -17.26 11.90 14.50
C ALA A 346 -17.87 10.62 15.10
N GLY A 347 -17.07 9.58 15.37
CA GLY A 347 -17.51 8.30 15.94
C GLY A 347 -18.26 7.38 14.97
N LYS A 348 -18.51 7.80 13.72
CA LYS A 348 -19.14 6.96 12.70
C LYS A 348 -18.13 6.01 12.08
N HIS A 349 -18.53 4.80 11.70
CA HIS A 349 -17.65 3.92 10.94
C HIS A 349 -17.10 4.60 9.68
N ALA A 350 -15.79 4.52 9.52
CA ALA A 350 -15.10 4.94 8.33
C ALA A 350 -15.45 4.00 7.17
N ARG A 351 -15.45 4.57 5.96
CA ARG A 351 -15.75 3.86 4.73
C ARG A 351 -14.47 3.61 3.96
N ARG A 352 -14.35 2.43 3.37
CA ARG A 352 -13.32 2.06 2.41
C ARG A 352 -13.30 3.05 1.24
N ALA A 353 -12.12 3.28 0.68
CA ALA A 353 -11.95 4.13 -0.48
C ALA A 353 -10.99 3.45 -1.46
N TRP A 354 -11.52 2.99 -2.60
CA TRP A 354 -10.73 2.38 -3.66
C TRP A 354 -9.64 3.33 -4.21
N GLY A 355 -8.54 2.73 -4.68
CA GLY A 355 -7.52 3.43 -5.46
C GLY A 355 -8.02 3.84 -6.84
N SER A 356 -7.08 4.14 -7.72
CA SER A 356 -7.38 4.18 -9.16
C SER A 356 -7.76 2.79 -9.65
N ASN A 357 -8.55 2.72 -10.72
CA ASN A 357 -8.90 1.44 -11.30
C ASN A 357 -7.67 0.69 -11.85
N LEU A 358 -6.60 1.40 -12.20
CA LEU A 358 -5.34 0.79 -12.61
C LEU A 358 -4.70 0.01 -11.45
N GLU A 359 -4.58 0.61 -10.27
CA GLU A 359 -4.03 -0.04 -9.08
C GLU A 359 -4.86 -1.25 -8.65
N ALA A 360 -6.20 -1.09 -8.63
CA ALA A 360 -7.13 -2.17 -8.36
C ALA A 360 -6.93 -3.34 -9.35
N GLY A 361 -6.85 -3.01 -10.64
CA GLY A 361 -6.66 -3.98 -11.71
C GLY A 361 -5.30 -4.67 -11.69
N SER A 362 -4.22 -3.96 -11.36
CA SER A 362 -2.88 -4.55 -11.19
C SER A 362 -2.87 -5.61 -10.08
N GLY A 363 -3.53 -5.35 -8.94
CA GLY A 363 -3.67 -6.33 -7.87
C GLY A 363 -4.48 -7.55 -8.31
N VAL A 364 -5.62 -7.34 -8.98
CA VAL A 364 -6.43 -8.43 -9.54
C VAL A 364 -5.65 -9.27 -10.55
N ALA A 365 -4.93 -8.62 -11.45
CA ALA A 365 -4.08 -9.28 -12.43
C ALA A 365 -2.98 -10.11 -11.75
N ALA A 366 -2.35 -9.60 -10.70
CA ALA A 366 -1.34 -10.35 -9.95
C ALA A 366 -1.90 -11.64 -9.32
N ALA A 367 -3.14 -11.59 -8.82
CA ALA A 367 -3.79 -12.75 -8.21
C ALA A 367 -4.03 -13.91 -9.20
N ILE A 368 -4.31 -13.61 -10.47
CA ILE A 368 -4.63 -14.62 -11.49
C ILE A 368 -3.39 -15.15 -12.24
N LEU A 369 -2.20 -14.59 -12.00
CA LEU A 369 -0.96 -14.97 -12.69
C LEU A 369 -0.27 -16.23 -12.16
N LYS A 370 -0.93 -17.00 -11.29
CA LYS A 370 -0.49 -18.33 -10.84
C LYS A 370 0.95 -18.35 -10.30
N GLY A 371 1.35 -17.27 -9.63
CA GLY A 371 2.69 -17.14 -9.06
C GLY A 371 3.81 -16.79 -10.04
N ASP A 372 3.52 -16.40 -11.29
CA ASP A 372 4.54 -15.87 -12.20
C ASP A 372 5.11 -14.55 -11.65
N ARG A 373 6.20 -14.68 -10.93
CA ARG A 373 6.89 -13.59 -10.24
C ARG A 373 7.34 -12.49 -11.21
N HIS A 374 7.75 -12.82 -12.44
CA HIS A 374 8.24 -11.82 -13.38
C HIS A 374 7.09 -10.99 -13.95
N ALA A 375 5.98 -11.66 -14.33
CA ALA A 375 4.78 -10.96 -14.76
C ALA A 375 4.20 -10.08 -13.65
N ILE A 376 4.13 -10.61 -12.42
CA ILE A 376 3.69 -9.85 -11.23
C ILE A 376 4.62 -8.66 -11.00
N ARG A 377 5.95 -8.85 -11.05
CA ARG A 377 6.91 -7.76 -10.88
C ARG A 377 6.71 -6.62 -11.87
N ILE A 378 6.35 -6.91 -13.13
CA ILE A 378 6.03 -5.90 -14.14
C ILE A 378 4.77 -5.12 -13.72
N LEU A 379 3.72 -5.81 -13.27
CA LEU A 379 2.47 -5.20 -12.82
C LEU A 379 2.62 -4.28 -11.60
N LEU A 380 3.56 -4.61 -10.70
CA LEU A 380 3.89 -3.78 -9.53
C LEU A 380 4.64 -2.48 -9.91
N GLY A 381 5.03 -2.33 -11.18
CA GLY A 381 5.51 -1.09 -11.76
C GLY A 381 7.00 -0.79 -11.53
N GLY A 382 7.52 0.21 -12.24
CA GLY A 382 8.95 0.55 -12.24
C GLY A 382 9.46 1.37 -11.04
N LYS A 383 8.78 1.34 -9.90
CA LYS A 383 9.17 2.08 -8.69
C LYS A 383 9.72 1.13 -7.63
N HIS A 384 10.31 1.70 -6.58
CA HIS A 384 11.02 0.92 -5.54
C HIS A 384 10.09 0.44 -4.42
N LYS A 385 9.14 1.28 -4.00
CA LYS A 385 8.27 1.01 -2.85
C LYS A 385 7.47 -0.29 -3.01
N VAL A 386 6.70 -0.43 -4.09
CA VAL A 386 5.71 -1.52 -4.21
C VAL A 386 6.38 -2.90 -4.31
N PRO A 387 7.45 -3.11 -5.10
CA PRO A 387 8.18 -4.38 -5.09
C PRO A 387 8.90 -4.67 -3.76
N SER A 388 9.36 -3.63 -3.05
CA SER A 388 9.93 -3.79 -1.70
C SER A 388 8.85 -4.20 -0.70
N PHE A 389 7.64 -3.68 -0.86
CA PHE A 389 6.49 -4.02 -0.02
C PHE A 389 6.08 -5.47 -0.25
N ASP A 390 5.94 -5.88 -1.51
CA ASP A 390 5.68 -7.26 -1.91
C ASP A 390 6.71 -8.23 -1.32
N SER A 391 8.00 -7.91 -1.44
CA SER A 391 9.08 -8.75 -0.89
C SER A 391 9.02 -8.85 0.65
N ASN A 392 8.71 -7.75 1.35
CA ASN A 392 8.57 -7.78 2.81
C ASN A 392 7.29 -8.53 3.26
N LEU A 393 6.22 -8.52 2.47
CA LEU A 393 5.02 -9.31 2.74
C LEU A 393 5.23 -10.79 2.44
N GLY A 394 6.04 -11.11 1.43
CA GLY A 394 6.37 -12.49 1.06
C GLY A 394 7.39 -13.14 1.98
N ASN A 395 8.42 -12.40 2.39
CA ASN A 395 9.44 -12.85 3.34
C ASN A 395 10.03 -11.66 4.11
N PRO A 396 9.45 -11.28 5.26
CA PRO A 396 9.93 -10.16 6.08
C PRO A 396 11.30 -10.42 6.72
N TRP A 397 11.77 -11.67 6.66
CA TRP A 397 13.01 -12.12 7.28
C TRP A 397 14.20 -12.16 6.32
N HIS A 398 13.98 -11.86 5.05
CA HIS A 398 14.99 -11.98 4.00
C HIS A 398 16.22 -11.09 4.27
N PRO A 399 17.47 -11.61 4.12
CA PRO A 399 18.69 -10.88 4.47
C PRO A 399 18.95 -9.63 3.62
N ALA A 400 18.39 -9.57 2.41
CA ALA A 400 18.49 -8.37 1.56
C ALA A 400 17.91 -7.11 2.22
N GLY A 401 16.98 -7.24 3.18
CA GLY A 401 16.50 -6.10 3.95
C GLY A 401 15.82 -5.03 3.09
N ASP A 402 14.75 -5.43 2.38
CA ASP A 402 14.00 -4.50 1.53
C ASP A 402 13.32 -3.40 2.35
N VAL A 403 13.39 -2.18 1.84
CA VAL A 403 12.84 -1.02 2.54
C VAL A 403 11.66 -0.48 1.76
N THR A 404 10.48 -0.53 2.39
CA THR A 404 9.24 0.08 1.92
C THR A 404 9.17 1.53 2.39
N GLY A 405 10.11 2.36 1.93
CA GLY A 405 10.04 3.80 2.14
C GLY A 405 8.75 4.37 1.56
N ASP A 406 7.84 4.82 2.41
CA ASP A 406 6.57 5.44 2.06
C ASP A 406 6.57 6.96 2.39
N THR A 407 5.42 7.64 2.30
CA THR A 407 5.33 9.07 2.63
C THR A 407 5.65 9.34 4.09
N HIS A 408 5.30 8.42 5.00
CA HIS A 408 5.60 8.55 6.43
C HIS A 408 7.08 8.35 6.70
N ALA A 409 7.74 7.39 6.03
CA ALA A 409 9.18 7.23 6.09
C ALA A 409 9.89 8.48 5.58
N GLY A 410 9.43 9.09 4.48
CA GLY A 410 9.97 10.38 4.01
C GLY A 410 9.74 11.52 5.00
N ALA A 411 8.55 11.62 5.58
CA ALA A 411 8.23 12.60 6.62
C ALA A 411 9.11 12.41 7.87
N GLY A 412 9.33 11.16 8.30
CA GLY A 412 10.22 10.81 9.40
C GLY A 412 11.68 11.10 9.08
N PHE A 413 12.13 10.82 7.85
CA PHE A 413 13.51 11.06 7.42
C PHE A 413 13.86 12.54 7.50
N PHE A 414 12.93 13.42 7.12
CA PHE A 414 13.07 14.86 7.28
C PHE A 414 12.68 15.38 8.67
N LEU A 415 12.06 14.55 9.52
CA LEU A 415 11.30 14.91 10.71
C LEU A 415 10.42 16.15 10.47
N ARG A 416 9.55 16.07 9.47
CA ARG A 416 8.63 17.12 9.04
C ARG A 416 7.28 16.53 8.65
N PRO A 417 6.14 17.20 8.93
CA PRO A 417 4.80 16.73 8.57
C PRO A 417 4.50 16.94 7.07
N LEU A 418 5.23 16.24 6.21
CA LEU A 418 5.16 16.40 4.77
C LEU A 418 4.03 15.55 4.17
N PRO A 419 3.03 16.14 3.49
CA PRO A 419 2.02 15.37 2.77
C PRO A 419 2.60 14.73 1.50
N ALA A 420 1.91 13.73 0.94
CA ALA A 420 2.35 13.02 -0.27
C ALA A 420 2.58 13.94 -1.47
N ALA A 421 1.84 15.06 -1.56
CA ALA A 421 2.00 16.07 -2.61
C ALA A 421 3.20 17.01 -2.42
N HIS A 422 3.95 16.90 -1.32
CA HIS A 422 5.09 17.77 -1.07
C HIS A 422 6.25 17.46 -2.02
N LYS A 423 6.91 18.50 -2.54
CA LYS A 423 7.98 18.36 -3.55
C LYS A 423 9.12 17.43 -3.09
N HIS A 424 9.51 17.47 -1.82
CA HIS A 424 10.59 16.62 -1.28
C HIS A 424 10.20 15.14 -1.26
N ILE A 425 8.93 14.84 -0.95
CA ILE A 425 8.40 13.47 -1.02
C ILE A 425 8.40 13.01 -2.49
N GLY A 426 7.99 13.89 -3.42
CA GLY A 426 8.10 13.63 -4.85
C GLY A 426 9.53 13.26 -5.27
N GLN A 427 10.52 14.07 -4.91
CA GLN A 427 11.94 13.87 -5.20
C GLN A 427 12.55 12.61 -4.58
N MET A 428 11.99 12.12 -3.47
CA MET A 428 12.38 10.84 -2.87
C MET A 428 11.96 9.65 -3.72
N PHE A 429 10.69 9.62 -4.15
CA PHE A 429 10.09 8.44 -4.79
C PHE A 429 10.33 8.35 -6.29
N THR A 430 9.89 9.39 -7.01
CA THR A 430 9.69 9.33 -8.45
C THR A 430 10.12 10.59 -9.16
N GLY A 431 10.42 11.68 -8.46
CA GLY A 431 10.87 12.93 -9.05
C GLY A 431 12.22 12.79 -9.73
N PRO A 432 12.61 13.76 -10.58
CA PRO A 432 13.97 13.82 -11.07
C PRO A 432 14.97 13.97 -9.90
N PRO A 433 16.19 13.45 -10.04
CA PRO A 433 16.71 12.74 -11.22
C PRO A 433 16.22 11.29 -11.33
N ARG A 434 16.33 10.71 -12.53
CA ARG A 434 16.02 9.31 -12.84
C ARG A 434 17.10 8.74 -13.75
N THR A 435 17.39 7.45 -13.64
CA THR A 435 18.27 6.75 -14.57
C THR A 435 17.67 5.38 -14.93
N ALA A 436 17.41 5.17 -16.22
CA ALA A 436 16.91 3.88 -16.70
C ALA A 436 18.02 2.82 -16.74
N LEU A 437 19.29 3.24 -16.75
CA LEU A 437 20.46 2.36 -16.78
C LEU A 437 20.47 1.39 -15.59
N HIS A 438 20.17 1.92 -14.40
CA HIS A 438 20.06 1.15 -13.15
C HIS A 438 18.61 1.04 -12.64
N GLY A 439 17.64 1.58 -13.38
CA GLY A 439 16.24 1.57 -12.97
C GLY A 439 15.95 2.35 -11.68
N LEU A 440 16.68 3.45 -11.45
CA LEU A 440 16.61 4.26 -10.24
C LEU A 440 15.82 5.55 -10.44
N SER A 441 15.14 6.00 -9.38
CA SER A 441 14.43 7.28 -9.35
C SER A 441 14.59 7.96 -8.00
N GLY A 442 14.88 9.26 -8.02
CA GLY A 442 15.02 10.05 -6.80
C GLY A 442 16.14 9.55 -5.88
N TRP A 443 16.14 10.02 -4.64
CA TRP A 443 17.13 9.64 -3.64
C TRP A 443 16.71 8.45 -2.77
N TYR A 444 15.77 7.62 -3.25
CA TYR A 444 15.21 6.48 -2.49
C TYR A 444 16.28 5.55 -1.88
N GLY A 445 17.39 5.30 -2.59
CA GLY A 445 18.48 4.46 -2.08
C GLY A 445 19.13 5.01 -0.81
N ILE A 446 19.20 6.34 -0.64
CA ILE A 446 19.71 6.96 0.59
C ILE A 446 18.76 6.71 1.77
N LEU A 447 17.45 6.81 1.56
CA LEU A 447 16.46 6.44 2.59
C LEU A 447 16.58 4.95 2.96
N ALA A 448 16.69 4.09 1.94
CA ALA A 448 16.77 2.65 2.14
C ALA A 448 18.00 2.27 2.97
N ASP A 449 19.17 2.81 2.64
CA ASP A 449 20.39 2.55 3.41
C ASP A 449 20.34 3.14 4.81
N ALA A 450 19.78 4.34 4.99
CA ALA A 450 19.59 4.92 6.32
C ALA A 450 18.73 4.01 7.22
N ILE A 451 17.65 3.44 6.70
CA ILE A 451 16.78 2.53 7.47
C ILE A 451 17.51 1.22 7.78
N ARG A 452 18.23 0.63 6.82
CA ARG A 452 19.01 -0.60 7.05
C ARG A 452 20.06 -0.40 8.14
N GLU A 453 20.84 0.68 8.03
CA GLU A 453 21.90 1.01 8.97
C GLU A 453 21.36 1.33 10.36
N ALA A 454 20.33 2.18 10.46
CA ALA A 454 19.72 2.53 11.74
C ALA A 454 19.04 1.33 12.42
N SER A 455 18.49 0.38 11.66
CA SER A 455 17.96 -0.88 12.20
C SER A 455 19.10 -1.75 12.75
N GLY A 456 20.20 -1.87 11.99
CA GLY A 456 21.41 -2.59 12.39
C GLY A 456 22.00 -2.08 13.70
N HIS A 457 22.07 -0.76 13.90
CA HIS A 457 22.52 -0.16 15.18
C HIS A 457 21.72 -0.63 16.40
N ARG A 458 20.48 -1.08 16.21
CA ARG A 458 19.58 -1.55 17.27
C ARG A 458 19.45 -3.07 17.33
N GLY A 459 20.19 -3.81 16.49
CA GLY A 459 20.04 -5.25 16.36
C GLY A 459 18.71 -5.67 15.74
N TRP A 460 18.05 -4.77 15.00
CA TRP A 460 16.78 -5.04 14.33
C TRP A 460 16.99 -5.37 12.86
N ARG A 461 16.11 -6.20 12.32
CA ARG A 461 15.98 -6.38 10.87
C ARG A 461 15.42 -5.09 10.24
N PRO A 462 15.73 -4.81 8.96
CA PRO A 462 15.15 -3.66 8.28
C PRO A 462 13.61 -3.66 8.24
N SER A 463 12.95 -4.83 8.18
CA SER A 463 11.49 -5.00 8.31
C SER A 463 10.95 -4.53 9.67
N GLU A 464 11.61 -4.90 10.76
CA GLU A 464 11.25 -4.49 12.12
C GLU A 464 11.48 -2.98 12.31
N GLY A 465 12.66 -2.49 11.94
CA GLY A 465 13.04 -1.10 12.14
C GLY A 465 12.20 -0.13 11.32
N GLN A 466 11.85 -0.49 10.07
CA GLN A 466 10.98 0.36 9.26
C GLN A 466 9.53 0.39 9.80
N GLY A 467 9.05 -0.68 10.44
CA GLY A 467 7.75 -0.70 11.13
C GLY A 467 7.72 0.27 12.33
N VAL A 468 8.78 0.26 13.13
CA VAL A 468 9.00 1.22 14.24
C VAL A 468 9.06 2.66 13.72
N PHE A 469 9.84 2.89 12.66
CA PHE A 469 10.00 4.21 12.07
C PHE A 469 8.68 4.76 11.51
N TRP A 470 7.92 3.90 10.82
CA TRP A 470 6.59 4.22 10.33
C TRP A 470 5.61 4.56 11.46
N GLY A 471 5.59 3.74 12.52
CA GLY A 471 4.77 3.98 13.72
C GLY A 471 5.10 5.31 14.39
N GLY A 472 6.40 5.58 14.61
CA GLY A 472 6.87 6.83 15.21
C GLY A 472 6.53 8.05 14.37
N ALA A 473 6.76 8.00 13.05
CA ALA A 473 6.42 9.09 12.14
C ALA A 473 4.91 9.35 12.08
N ARG A 474 4.07 8.31 12.11
CA ARG A 474 2.61 8.45 12.16
C ARG A 474 2.11 9.04 13.46
N GLY A 475 2.66 8.59 14.59
CA GLY A 475 2.33 9.13 15.92
C GLY A 475 2.75 10.59 16.07
N LEU A 476 3.89 10.98 15.49
CA LEU A 476 4.37 12.37 15.54
C LEU A 476 3.65 13.30 14.55
N PHE A 477 3.27 12.80 13.36
CA PHE A 477 2.69 13.60 12.29
C PHE A 477 1.28 13.15 11.86
N PRO A 478 0.28 13.18 12.77
CA PRO A 478 -1.12 12.94 12.40
C PRO A 478 -1.63 14.00 11.42
N GLU A 479 -2.75 13.73 10.73
CA GLU A 479 -3.22 14.51 9.58
C GLU A 479 -3.32 16.03 9.84
N TRP A 480 -3.77 16.43 11.03
CA TRP A 480 -3.91 17.84 11.40
C TRP A 480 -2.59 18.62 11.43
N THR A 481 -1.44 17.93 11.60
CA THR A 481 -0.11 18.54 11.59
C THR A 481 0.36 18.93 10.19
N LYS A 482 -0.25 18.39 9.13
CA LYS A 482 0.17 18.60 7.73
C LYS A 482 -0.23 19.96 7.16
N SER A 483 -0.65 20.92 8.00
CA SER A 483 -0.95 22.27 7.56
C SER A 483 0.31 23.01 7.08
N LYS A 484 0.18 23.93 6.11
CA LYS A 484 1.30 24.74 5.62
C LYS A 484 1.98 25.55 6.72
N LYS A 485 1.20 26.05 7.69
CA LYS A 485 1.73 26.83 8.81
C LYS A 485 2.71 25.98 9.62
N ILE A 486 2.28 24.81 10.08
CA ILE A 486 3.12 23.90 10.89
C ILE A 486 4.33 23.42 10.08
N GLN A 487 4.15 23.11 8.79
CA GLN A 487 5.28 22.76 7.91
C GLN A 487 6.33 23.88 7.83
N ASN A 488 5.91 25.15 7.76
CA ASN A 488 6.81 26.30 7.71
C ASN A 488 7.48 26.56 9.07
N ASP A 489 6.73 26.41 10.18
CA ASP A 489 7.24 26.58 11.54
C ASP A 489 8.38 25.58 11.80
N ILE A 490 8.19 24.30 11.44
CA ILE A 490 9.22 23.25 11.58
C ILE A 490 10.36 23.46 10.59
N GLU A 491 10.11 23.90 9.36
CA GLU A 491 11.19 24.22 8.41
C GLU A 491 12.10 25.34 8.95
N LYS A 492 11.53 26.35 9.62
CA LYS A 492 12.31 27.40 10.27
C LYS A 492 13.23 26.82 11.34
N MET A 493 12.75 25.88 12.17
CA MET A 493 13.58 25.21 13.18
C MET A 493 14.75 24.44 12.55
N TRP A 494 14.51 23.76 11.41
CA TRP A 494 15.59 23.09 10.68
C TRP A 494 16.64 24.07 10.12
N ARG A 495 16.22 25.27 9.68
CA ARG A 495 17.15 26.32 9.23
C ARG A 495 18.02 26.87 10.38
N GLU A 496 17.61 26.72 11.63
CA GLU A 496 18.39 27.09 12.83
C GLU A 496 19.46 26.05 13.20
N ARG A 497 19.52 24.89 12.53
CA ARG A 497 20.54 23.85 12.80
C ARG A 497 21.98 24.34 12.63
N GLY A 498 22.22 25.45 11.93
CA GLY A 498 23.56 26.05 11.87
C GLY A 498 24.11 26.50 13.24
N SER A 499 23.25 26.73 14.23
CA SER A 499 23.62 27.12 15.59
C SER A 499 23.16 26.14 16.67
N LYS A 500 22.62 24.98 16.28
CA LYS A 500 22.06 23.95 17.17
C LYS A 500 22.48 22.57 16.72
N THR A 501 22.66 21.65 17.65
CA THR A 501 22.77 20.23 17.35
C THR A 501 21.49 19.70 16.73
N GLN A 502 21.59 18.59 15.98
CA GLN A 502 20.41 17.92 15.44
C GLN A 502 19.41 17.53 16.55
N ARG A 503 19.91 17.04 17.69
CA ARG A 503 19.09 16.63 18.83
C ARG A 503 18.25 17.78 19.39
N GLU A 504 18.84 18.95 19.56
CA GLU A 504 18.13 20.14 20.04
C GLU A 504 17.00 20.56 19.08
N VAL A 505 17.23 20.46 17.76
CA VAL A 505 16.18 20.76 16.77
C VAL A 505 15.05 19.72 16.83
N GLN A 506 15.39 18.43 16.96
CA GLN A 506 14.40 17.36 17.10
C GLN A 506 13.50 17.56 18.34
N GLU A 507 14.11 17.89 19.48
CA GLU A 507 13.40 18.17 20.74
C GLU A 507 12.53 19.43 20.61
N GLN A 508 13.03 20.48 19.97
CA GLN A 508 12.25 21.70 19.70
C GLN A 508 11.01 21.40 18.85
N ILE A 509 11.15 20.56 17.82
CA ILE A 509 10.03 20.13 16.95
C ILE A 509 9.00 19.33 17.76
N TYR A 510 9.46 18.38 18.58
CA TYR A 510 8.58 17.59 19.43
C TYR A 510 7.79 18.48 20.40
N MET A 511 8.46 19.39 21.10
CA MET A 511 7.81 20.31 22.05
C MET A 511 6.82 21.23 21.35
N HIS A 512 7.14 21.74 20.16
CA HIS A 512 6.22 22.55 19.38
C HIS A 512 4.94 21.79 19.00
N LEU A 513 5.08 20.55 18.52
CA LEU A 513 3.94 19.71 18.15
C LEU A 513 3.12 19.31 19.37
N PHE A 514 3.79 19.03 20.49
CA PHE A 514 3.15 18.73 21.77
C PHE A 514 2.29 19.90 22.25
N ASP A 515 2.82 21.13 22.26
CA ASP A 515 2.05 22.31 22.67
C ASP A 515 0.83 22.54 21.77
N LEU A 516 0.98 22.35 20.45
CA LEU A 516 -0.13 22.45 19.51
C LEU A 516 -1.20 21.36 19.75
N ALA A 517 -0.78 20.14 20.08
CA ALA A 517 -1.70 19.06 20.41
C ALA A 517 -2.49 19.38 21.70
N GLN A 518 -1.84 19.93 22.71
CA GLN A 518 -2.49 20.35 23.97
C GLN A 518 -3.50 21.49 23.73
N GLN A 519 -3.14 22.49 22.93
CA GLN A 519 -4.06 23.57 22.55
C GLN A 519 -5.26 23.03 21.76
N ARG A 520 -5.03 22.08 20.84
CA ARG A 520 -6.07 21.42 20.07
C ARG A 520 -7.01 20.62 20.98
N ALA A 521 -6.47 19.84 21.92
CA ALA A 521 -7.25 19.07 22.87
C ALA A 521 -8.13 19.96 23.74
N ALA A 522 -7.57 21.06 24.28
CA ALA A 522 -8.32 22.04 25.07
C ALA A 522 -9.50 22.64 24.28
N ARG A 523 -9.33 22.88 22.98
CA ARG A 523 -10.40 23.39 22.10
C ARG A 523 -11.47 22.35 21.78
N LEU A 524 -11.11 21.06 21.73
CA LEU A 524 -12.01 19.98 21.33
C LEU A 524 -12.82 19.38 22.50
N LYS A 525 -12.46 19.66 23.77
CA LYS A 525 -13.25 19.23 24.93
C LYS A 525 -14.71 19.71 24.80
N ARG A 526 -15.61 18.78 24.49
CA ARG A 526 -17.06 18.92 24.72
C ARG A 526 -17.34 18.58 26.19
N PRO A 527 -18.29 19.25 26.87
CA PRO A 527 -18.72 18.79 28.19
C PRO A 527 -19.26 17.36 28.08
N GLY A 528 -18.62 16.38 28.74
CA GLY A 528 -19.15 15.02 28.93
C GLY A 528 -18.54 13.89 28.09
N GLU A 529 -17.65 14.16 27.11
CA GLU A 529 -16.96 13.11 26.36
C GLU A 529 -15.46 13.08 26.73
N ALA A 530 -14.99 11.93 27.24
CA ALA A 530 -13.56 11.64 27.38
C ALA A 530 -12.96 11.47 25.98
N TRP A 531 -12.59 12.59 25.34
CA TRP A 531 -11.78 12.56 24.13
C TRP A 531 -10.32 12.44 24.54
N GLU A 532 -9.72 11.26 24.34
CA GLU A 532 -8.29 11.07 24.52
C GLU A 532 -7.58 11.39 23.20
N PRO A 533 -6.74 12.43 23.16
CA PRO A 533 -5.81 12.56 22.06
C PRO A 533 -4.86 11.37 22.16
N GLY A 534 -4.87 10.48 21.17
CA GLY A 534 -3.67 9.72 20.83
C GLY A 534 -2.51 10.72 20.82
N GLY A 535 -1.60 10.57 21.77
CA GLY A 535 -0.62 11.60 22.05
C GLY A 535 0.34 11.83 20.90
N VAL A 536 1.00 12.99 20.88
CA VAL A 536 2.15 13.20 20.01
C VAL A 536 3.19 12.13 20.33
N GLY A 537 3.40 11.20 19.40
CA GLY A 537 4.24 10.02 19.60
C GLY A 537 3.50 8.72 19.96
N LEU A 538 2.18 8.73 20.11
CA LEU A 538 1.35 7.52 20.22
C LEU A 538 0.51 7.35 18.94
N PRO A 539 0.67 6.24 18.20
CA PRO A 539 -0.13 6.00 17.01
C PRO A 539 -1.62 5.86 17.34
N GLU A 540 -2.49 6.32 16.44
CA GLU A 540 -3.95 6.26 16.61
C GLU A 540 -4.48 4.83 16.87
N TRP A 541 -3.84 3.80 16.30
CA TRP A 541 -4.20 2.40 16.50
C TRP A 541 -3.89 1.86 17.90
N TYR A 542 -2.96 2.49 18.64
CA TYR A 542 -2.54 2.02 19.97
C TYR A 542 -3.48 2.51 21.08
N GLY A 543 -4.05 3.71 20.92
CA GLY A 543 -4.98 4.32 21.89
C GLY A 543 -6.36 3.67 21.95
N LEU A 544 -6.63 2.66 21.13
CA LEU A 544 -7.90 1.93 21.13
C LEU A 544 -7.93 0.77 22.15
N HIS A 545 -6.77 0.31 22.66
CA HIS A 545 -6.72 -0.96 23.42
C HIS A 545 -6.01 -0.93 24.79
N LYS A 546 -5.33 0.16 25.19
CA LYS A 546 -4.61 0.16 26.49
C LYS A 546 -4.73 1.49 27.24
N ASN A 547 -5.16 1.35 28.49
CA ASN A 547 -5.14 2.26 29.64
C ASN A 547 -4.92 3.78 29.36
N PRO A 548 -5.94 4.64 29.62
CA PRO A 548 -5.90 6.12 29.53
C PRO A 548 -4.71 6.83 30.17
N ASN A 549 -4.01 6.15 31.07
CA ASN A 549 -3.01 6.73 31.96
C ASN A 549 -1.56 6.47 31.52
N LEU A 550 -1.31 6.09 30.26
CA LEU A 550 0.07 6.02 29.74
C LEU A 550 0.62 7.44 29.52
N HIS A 551 1.16 7.96 30.62
CA HIS A 551 1.61 9.32 30.84
C HIS A 551 2.54 9.86 29.74
N TRP A 552 2.23 11.09 29.31
CA TRP A 552 3.00 12.02 28.47
C TRP A 552 4.43 12.34 28.94
N ASP A 553 4.91 11.71 30.01
CA ASP A 553 6.10 12.11 30.74
C ASP A 553 7.38 11.43 30.25
N PHE A 554 7.31 10.46 29.33
CA PHE A 554 8.49 9.69 28.89
C PHE A 554 9.52 10.49 28.08
N PHE A 555 9.10 11.54 27.36
CA PHE A 555 9.99 12.35 26.48
C PHE A 555 10.12 13.81 26.87
N LEU A 556 9.54 14.21 27.99
CA LEU A 556 9.78 15.55 28.52
C LEU A 556 11.24 15.64 28.99
N PRO A 557 12.00 16.67 28.57
CA PRO A 557 13.30 16.97 29.18
C PRO A 557 13.16 16.97 30.70
N GLU A 558 14.18 16.49 31.43
CA GLU A 558 14.16 16.36 32.91
C GLU A 558 13.69 17.66 33.58
N GLU A 559 14.05 18.80 33.00
CA GLU A 559 13.69 20.13 33.45
C GLU A 559 12.19 20.46 33.28
N VAL A 560 11.56 19.95 32.22
CA VAL A 560 10.11 20.07 31.98
C VAL A 560 9.35 19.08 32.86
N ARG A 561 9.88 17.86 33.06
CA ARG A 561 9.33 16.92 34.07
C ARG A 561 9.36 17.53 35.47
N ARG A 562 10.46 18.21 35.84
CA ARG A 562 10.59 18.91 37.12
C ARG A 562 9.62 20.09 37.26
N ARG A 563 9.36 20.85 36.20
CA ARG A 563 8.35 21.93 36.21
C ARG A 563 6.92 21.42 36.34
N ARG A 564 6.62 20.20 35.87
CA ARG A 564 5.30 19.56 36.01
C ARG A 564 5.05 18.95 37.39
N ARG A 565 6.12 18.55 38.09
CA ARG A 565 6.06 17.99 39.45
C ARG A 565 5.98 19.06 40.55
N ARG A 566 6.11 20.34 40.20
CA ARG A 566 5.88 21.50 41.05
C ARG A 566 4.58 22.16 40.65
#